data_AF-A0A942K9F6-F1
#
_entry.id   AF-A0A942K9F6-F1
#
_cell.length_a   1.000
_cell.length_b   1.000
_cell.length_c   1.000
_cell.angle_alpha   90.00
_cell.angle_beta   90.00
_cell.angle_gamma   90.00
#
_symmetry.space_group_name_H-M   'P 1'
#
loop_
_entity.id
_entity.type
_entity.pdbx_description
1 polymer ?
#
loop_
_entity_poly.entity_id
_entity_poly.type
_entity_poly.pdbx_seq_one_letter_code
_entity_poly.pdbx_strand_id
1 'polypeptide(L)' 'MTKEEQRLKEKLVARYSEAVDEMLKRCRDKEDFGELEDEVERLAQATLPATLSDLAESKDFSP' A
#
# COMPACT_ATOMS: atom_id res chain seq x y z
N MET A 1 -0.04 -18.04 12.89
CA MET A 1 -0.28 -17.48 11.55
C MET A 1 -0.71 -18.62 10.63
N THR A 2 -1.91 -18.56 10.10
CA THR A 2 -2.42 -19.54 9.14
C THR A 2 -1.68 -19.39 7.81
N LYS A 3 -1.68 -20.44 6.97
CA LYS A 3 -1.09 -20.34 5.60
C LYS A 3 -1.77 -19.23 4.78
N GLU A 4 -3.03 -18.94 5.07
CA GLU A 4 -3.84 -17.95 4.38
C GLU A 4 -3.46 -16.52 4.81
N GLU A 5 -3.29 -16.28 6.12
CA GLU A 5 -2.75 -15.03 6.66
C GLU A 5 -1.33 -14.74 6.11
N GLN A 6 -0.48 -15.77 6.01
CA GLN A 6 0.88 -15.59 5.49
C GLN A 6 0.87 -15.21 4.01
N ARG A 7 -0.02 -15.84 3.21
CA ARG A 7 -0.20 -15.51 1.80
C ARG A 7 -0.77 -14.10 1.59
N LEU A 8 -1.71 -13.67 2.44
CA LEU A 8 -2.23 -12.30 2.46
C LEU A 8 -1.13 -11.30 2.77
N LYS A 9 -0.31 -11.58 3.78
CA LYS A 9 0.82 -10.73 4.17
C LYS A 9 1.84 -10.60 3.05
N GLU A 10 2.21 -11.69 2.38
CA GLU A 10 3.13 -11.66 1.23
C GLU A 10 2.59 -10.83 0.07
N LYS A 11 1.29 -10.96 -0.25
CA LYS A 11 0.63 -10.13 -1.27
C LYS A 11 0.60 -8.65 -0.89
N LEU A 12 0.28 -8.34 0.37
CA LEU A 12 0.29 -6.96 0.88
C LEU A 12 1.68 -6.34 0.75
N VAL A 13 2.70 -7.05 1.22
CA VAL A 13 4.10 -6.58 1.18
C VAL A 13 4.54 -6.33 -0.26
N ALA A 14 4.24 -7.25 -1.18
CA ALA A 14 4.59 -7.05 -2.60
C ALA A 14 3.92 -5.79 -3.18
N ARG A 15 2.63 -5.59 -2.90
CA ARG A 15 1.85 -4.44 -3.41
C ARG A 15 2.34 -3.11 -2.85
N TYR A 16 2.58 -3.05 -1.54
CA TYR A 16 3.15 -1.86 -0.91
C TYR A 16 4.57 -1.58 -1.40
N SER A 17 5.40 -2.61 -1.62
CA SER A 17 6.76 -2.43 -2.13
C SER A 17 6.76 -1.81 -3.53
N GLU A 18 5.91 -2.32 -4.42
CA GLU A 18 5.75 -1.78 -5.78
C GLU A 18 5.26 -0.33 -5.77
N ALA A 19 4.26 -0.05 -4.94
CA ALA A 19 3.67 1.28 -4.84
C ALA A 19 4.65 2.31 -4.22
N VAL A 20 5.48 1.90 -3.26
CA VAL A 20 6.58 2.72 -2.71
C VAL A 20 7.66 2.98 -3.77
N ASP A 21 8.04 1.98 -4.56
CA ASP A 21 9.02 2.16 -5.64
C ASP A 21 8.51 3.14 -6.71
N GLU A 22 7.22 3.09 -7.05
CA GLU A 22 6.59 4.08 -7.94
C GLU A 22 6.58 5.48 -7.34
N MET A 23 6.21 5.62 -6.06
CA MET A 23 6.25 6.90 -5.37
C MET A 23 7.67 7.48 -5.37
N LEU A 24 8.69 6.69 -5.04
CA LEU A 24 10.09 7.12 -5.06
C LEU A 24 10.55 7.57 -6.45
N LYS A 25 10.08 6.92 -7.53
CA LYS A 25 10.37 7.38 -8.90
C LYS A 25 9.75 8.73 -9.20
N ARG A 26 8.51 8.99 -8.76
CA ARG A 26 7.81 10.27 -8.98
C ARG A 26 8.39 11.39 -8.12
N CYS A 27 8.90 11.05 -6.94
CA CYS A 27 9.54 11.97 -6.01
C CYS A 27 10.99 12.30 -6.38
N ARG A 28 11.64 11.53 -7.25
CA ARG A 28 13.07 11.69 -7.58
C ARG A 28 13.43 13.09 -8.10
N ASP A 29 12.52 13.71 -8.85
CA ASP A 29 12.74 15.01 -9.50
C ASP A 29 11.94 16.15 -8.81
N LYS A 30 11.32 15.87 -7.65
CA LYS A 30 10.56 16.85 -6.88
C LYS A 30 11.45 17.51 -5.84
N GLU A 31 11.59 18.84 -5.92
CA GLU A 31 12.38 19.64 -4.99
C GLU A 31 11.52 20.29 -3.88
N ASP A 32 10.20 20.37 -4.08
CA ASP A 32 9.26 20.91 -3.11
C ASP A 32 8.73 19.82 -2.18
N PHE A 33 8.83 20.06 -0.88
CA PHE A 33 8.33 19.18 0.17
C PHE A 33 6.81 18.99 0.11
N GLY A 34 6.05 20.01 -0.33
CA GLY A 34 4.60 19.91 -0.51
C GLY A 34 4.22 18.93 -1.62
N GLU A 35 5.02 18.88 -2.69
CA GLU A 35 4.80 17.92 -3.77
C GLU A 35 5.14 16.46 -3.38
N LEU A 36 5.98 16.27 -2.35
CA LEU A 36 6.28 14.97 -1.77
C LEU A 36 5.13 14.51 -0.84
N GLU A 37 4.58 15.41 -0.03
CA GLU A 37 3.42 15.11 0.84
C GLU A 37 2.19 14.70 0.01
N ASP A 38 1.89 15.42 -1.07
CA ASP A 38 0.79 15.09 -1.98
C ASP A 38 0.93 13.68 -2.57
N GLU A 39 2.15 13.25 -2.87
CA GLU A 39 2.37 11.94 -3.49
C GLU A 39 2.36 10.79 -2.48
N VAL A 40 2.72 11.05 -1.23
CA VAL A 40 2.46 10.13 -0.11
C VAL A 40 0.97 9.98 0.14
N GLU A 41 0.20 11.08 0.12
CA GLU A 41 -1.26 11.01 0.29
C GLU A 41 -1.92 10.25 -0.86
N ARG A 42 -1.48 10.50 -2.10
CA ARG A 42 -1.95 9.76 -3.28
C ARG A 42 -1.65 8.27 -3.18
N LEU A 43 -0.46 7.90 -2.71
CA LEU A 43 -0.08 6.51 -2.47
C LEU A 43 -1.01 5.85 -1.44
N ALA A 44 -1.27 6.54 -0.34
CA ALA A 44 -2.18 6.06 0.70
C ALA A 44 -3.59 5.85 0.13
N GLN A 45 -4.15 6.83 -0.58
CA GLN A 45 -5.49 6.75 -1.17
C GLN A 45 -5.60 5.64 -2.24
N ALA A 46 -4.55 5.39 -3.02
CA ALA A 46 -4.56 4.34 -4.04
C ALA A 46 -4.45 2.93 -3.44
N THR A 47 -3.67 2.79 -2.35
CA THR A 47 -3.31 1.49 -1.81
C THR A 47 -4.25 1.05 -0.68
N LEU A 48 -4.69 1.97 0.19
CA LEU A 48 -5.58 1.65 1.32
C LEU A 48 -6.86 0.90 0.90
N PRO A 49 -7.63 1.34 -0.11
CA PRO A 49 -8.91 0.72 -0.44
C PRO A 49 -8.75 -0.72 -0.94
N ALA A 50 -7.70 -0.98 -1.72
CA ALA A 50 -7.38 -2.32 -2.20
C ALA A 50 -6.92 -3.23 -1.05
N THR A 51 -6.03 -2.72 -0.19
CA THR A 51 -5.57 -3.43 1.01
C THR A 51 -6.73 -3.76 1.96
N LEU A 52 -7.64 -2.80 2.19
CA LEU A 52 -8.80 -2.98 3.06
C LEU A 52 -9.83 -3.95 2.48
N SER A 53 -10.04 -3.95 1.15
CA SER A 53 -10.89 -4.95 0.48
C SER A 53 -10.30 -6.35 0.60
N ASP A 54 -9.00 -6.51 0.31
CA ASP A 54 -8.30 -7.79 0.43
C ASP A 54 -8.38 -8.34 1.86
N LEU A 55 -8.32 -7.45 2.87
CA LEU A 55 -8.40 -7.80 4.28
C LEU A 55 -9.83 -8.16 4.72
N ALA A 56 -10.85 -7.44 4.24
CA ALA A 56 -12.27 -7.70 4.54
C ALA A 56 -12.79 -8.98 3.86
N GLU A 57 -12.23 -9.35 2.70
CA GLU A 57 -12.50 -10.63 2.03
C GLU A 57 -11.81 -11.81 2.72
N SER A 58 -10.75 -11.55 3.50
CA SER A 58 -10.16 -12.56 4.38
C SER A 58 -11.12 -12.79 5.56
N LYS A 59 -11.60 -14.03 5.70
CA LYS A 59 -12.63 -14.43 6.68
C LYS A 59 -12.23 -14.24 8.16
N ASP A 60 -11.03 -13.73 8.44
CA ASP A 60 -10.46 -13.57 9.78
C ASP A 60 -10.45 -12.12 10.31
N PHE A 61 -10.91 -11.12 9.52
CA PHE A 61 -11.09 -9.75 10.02
C PHE A 61 -12.57 -9.46 10.34
N SER A 62 -13.01 -9.88 11.52
CA SER A 62 -14.21 -9.33 12.17
C SER A 62 -13.78 -8.17 13.08
N PRO A 63 -14.42 -6.99 13.02
CA PRO A 63 -14.13 -5.89 13.94
C PRO A 63 -14.42 -6.25 15.40
#